data_AF-A0A6I0KHK6-F1
#
_entry.id   AF-A0A6I0KHK6-F1
#
_cell.length_a   1.000
_cell.length_b   1.000
_cell.length_c   1.000
_cell.angle_alpha   90.00
_cell.angle_beta   90.00
_cell.angle_gamma   90.00
#
_symmetry.space_group_name_H-M   'P 1'
#
loop_
_entity.id
_entity.type
_entity.pdbx_description
1 polymer ?
#
loop_
_entity_poly.entity_id
_entity_poly.type
_entity_poly.pdbx_seq_one_letter_code
_entity_poly.pdbx_strand_id
1 'polypeptide(L)'
;AITGKYPGKMTVIGHGSDGCTYSLFVEDADKNTKIVAVNSELVNTKIPNEPVRSYVLMGNEVNTGKVHPNAKLILYNSAFWGSPVFGAIINNGIVSFQLANFTRSGTQGIDVRGGKAHVYTSYFAQKIAAPTAGDGGYARLGEQGKSIELTNNYYLSGFRFNKSGEGLIYGSDKK
;
A
#
# COMPACT_ATOMS: atom_id res chain seq x y z
N ALA A 1 9.87 6.76 -9.36
CA ALA A 1 10.49 5.56 -8.75
C ALA A 1 11.61 6.01 -7.85
N ILE A 2 11.77 5.42 -6.66
CA ILE A 2 12.99 5.60 -5.86
C ILE A 2 13.91 4.45 -6.29
N THR A 3 14.79 4.74 -7.23
CA THR A 3 15.75 3.79 -7.79
C THR A 3 17.08 3.94 -7.05
N GLY A 4 17.78 2.83 -6.84
CA GLY A 4 19.08 2.84 -6.18
C GLY A 4 19.29 1.61 -5.30
N LYS A 5 20.50 1.04 -5.39
CA LYS A 5 20.92 -0.07 -4.53
C LYS A 5 21.16 0.47 -3.12
N TYR A 6 20.25 0.16 -2.21
CA TYR A 6 20.36 0.51 -0.78
C TYR A 6 20.36 2.01 -0.50
N PRO A 7 19.21 2.70 -0.66
CA PRO A 7 19.12 4.15 -0.50
C PRO A 7 19.36 4.63 0.95
N GLY A 8 19.57 3.72 1.91
CA GLY A 8 19.79 4.05 3.31
C GLY A 8 18.59 4.80 3.89
N LYS A 9 18.83 5.98 4.45
CA LYS A 9 17.75 6.81 5.03
C LYS A 9 17.48 8.00 4.12
N MET A 10 16.22 8.16 3.74
CA MET A 10 15.78 9.26 2.88
C MET A 10 14.49 9.85 3.43
N THR A 11 14.37 11.18 3.40
CA THR A 11 13.10 11.88 3.60
C THR A 11 12.80 12.68 2.34
N VAL A 12 11.60 12.51 1.82
CA VAL A 12 11.10 13.18 0.62
C VAL A 12 9.85 13.96 1.01
N ILE A 13 9.80 15.24 0.66
CA ILE A 13 8.66 16.13 0.95
C ILE A 13 8.10 16.58 -0.40
N GLY A 14 6.78 16.42 -0.60
CA GLY A 14 6.13 16.90 -1.81
C GLY A 14 6.35 16.02 -3.05
N HIS A 15 6.67 14.74 -2.89
CA HIS A 15 6.75 13.83 -4.04
C HIS A 15 5.40 13.76 -4.77
N GLY A 16 5.42 14.00 -6.07
CA GLY A 16 4.27 13.94 -6.96
C GLY A 16 4.49 12.89 -8.06
N SER A 17 3.42 12.25 -8.49
CA SER A 17 3.45 11.46 -9.74
C SER A 17 2.22 11.78 -10.58
N ASP A 18 2.36 11.77 -11.90
CA ASP A 18 1.25 11.80 -12.84
C ASP A 18 1.50 10.77 -13.96
N GLY A 19 0.43 10.21 -14.52
CA GLY A 19 0.53 9.41 -15.75
C GLY A 19 1.17 8.02 -15.63
N CYS A 20 1.30 7.42 -14.44
CA CYS A 20 2.10 6.21 -14.23
C CYS A 20 1.32 4.97 -13.73
N THR A 21 1.84 3.78 -14.06
CA THR A 21 1.36 2.47 -13.57
C THR A 21 1.57 2.31 -12.07
N TYR A 22 2.74 2.74 -11.58
CA TYR A 22 3.13 2.72 -10.17
C TYR A 22 3.65 4.09 -9.75
N SER A 23 2.96 4.77 -8.84
CA SER A 23 3.31 6.14 -8.44
C SER A 23 4.57 6.20 -7.58
N LEU A 24 4.73 5.22 -6.69
CA LEU A 24 5.90 5.05 -5.85
C LEU A 24 6.29 3.56 -5.82
N PHE A 25 7.39 3.24 -6.48
CA PHE A 25 7.96 1.90 -6.49
C PHE A 25 9.30 1.90 -5.75
N VAL A 26 9.41 1.01 -4.75
CA VAL A 26 10.65 0.66 -4.06
C VAL A 26 11.07 -0.72 -4.55
N GLU A 27 12.10 -0.75 -5.40
CA GLU A 27 12.57 -1.95 -6.10
C GLU A 27 13.65 -2.72 -5.34
N ASP A 28 14.53 -2.01 -4.63
CA ASP A 28 15.69 -2.53 -3.91
C ASP A 28 15.86 -1.75 -2.60
N ALA A 29 15.99 -2.47 -1.49
CA ALA A 29 16.09 -1.90 -0.17
C ALA A 29 16.72 -2.91 0.81
N ASP A 30 17.78 -2.52 1.50
CA ASP A 30 18.40 -3.36 2.53
C ASP A 30 17.68 -3.26 3.88
N LYS A 31 18.20 -3.98 4.87
CA LYS A 31 17.69 -3.98 6.25
C LYS A 31 17.72 -2.62 6.94
N ASN A 32 18.54 -1.69 6.44
CA ASN A 32 18.74 -0.36 7.02
C ASN A 32 17.92 0.71 6.30
N THR A 33 17.28 0.34 5.19
CA THR A 33 16.55 1.27 4.35
C THR A 33 15.32 1.81 5.08
N LYS A 34 15.23 3.13 5.17
CA LYS A 34 14.08 3.85 5.70
C LYS A 34 13.81 5.07 4.82
N ILE A 35 12.76 4.95 4.02
CA ILE A 35 12.25 6.03 3.17
C ILE A 35 11.02 6.62 3.88
N VAL A 36 11.03 7.93 4.07
CA VAL A 36 9.90 8.70 4.60
C VAL A 36 9.42 9.65 3.51
N ALA A 37 8.16 9.56 3.12
CA ALA A 37 7.50 10.45 2.18
C ALA A 37 6.46 11.27 2.93
N VAL A 38 6.51 12.60 2.83
CA VAL A 38 5.60 13.52 3.52
C VAL A 38 4.91 14.39 2.49
N ASN A 39 3.61 14.63 2.66
CA ASN A 39 2.81 15.50 1.79
C ASN A 39 2.93 15.10 0.31
N SER A 40 2.86 13.79 0.05
CA SER A 40 2.97 13.27 -1.32
C SER A 40 1.62 13.19 -2.00
N GLU A 41 1.61 13.43 -3.31
CA GLU A 41 0.45 13.26 -4.18
C GLU A 41 0.76 12.15 -5.18
N LEU A 42 0.11 10.99 -5.03
CA LEU A 42 0.34 9.84 -5.90
C LEU A 42 -0.87 9.64 -6.82
N VAL A 43 -0.65 9.90 -8.11
CA VAL A 43 -1.67 9.73 -9.15
C VAL A 43 -1.33 8.56 -10.05
N ASN A 44 -2.31 7.67 -10.24
CA ASN A 44 -2.25 6.63 -11.28
C ASN A 44 -3.25 6.94 -12.40
N THR A 45 -2.84 6.73 -13.63
CA THR A 45 -3.74 6.81 -14.79
C THR A 45 -3.98 5.42 -15.38
N LYS A 46 -5.07 5.27 -16.12
CA LYS A 46 -5.35 4.03 -16.85
C LYS A 46 -4.50 4.02 -18.12
N ILE A 47 -3.39 3.27 -18.09
CA ILE A 47 -2.53 3.05 -19.26
C ILE A 47 -3.03 1.80 -20.01
N PRO A 48 -3.23 1.86 -21.35
CA PRO A 48 -3.60 0.70 -22.14
C PRO A 48 -2.62 -0.46 -21.93
N ASN A 49 -3.13 -1.68 -21.83
CA ASN A 49 -2.34 -2.92 -21.67
C ASN A 49 -1.54 -3.06 -20.36
N GLU A 50 -1.73 -2.18 -19.37
CA GLU A 50 -1.13 -2.31 -18.04
C GLU A 50 -2.17 -2.87 -17.04
N PRO A 51 -2.20 -4.20 -16.80
CA PRO A 51 -3.27 -4.84 -16.04
C PRO A 51 -3.17 -4.61 -14.52
N VAL A 52 -1.99 -4.22 -14.02
CA VAL A 52 -1.75 -3.97 -12.60
C VAL A 52 -1.33 -2.53 -12.44
N ARG A 53 -2.01 -1.78 -11.57
CA ARG A 53 -1.71 -0.38 -11.27
C ARG A 53 -1.90 -0.12 -9.79
N SER A 54 -0.96 0.57 -9.14
CA SER A 54 -1.07 0.94 -7.72
C SER A 54 -0.32 2.21 -7.37
N TYR A 55 -0.73 2.86 -6.28
CA TYR A 55 -0.02 4.04 -5.79
C TYR A 55 1.34 3.65 -5.25
N VAL A 56 1.37 2.57 -4.47
CA VAL A 56 2.60 2.04 -3.88
C VAL A 56 2.82 0.61 -4.36
N LEU A 57 4.04 0.32 -4.78
CA LEU A 57 4.56 -1.03 -4.98
C LEU A 57 5.83 -1.18 -4.13
N MET A 58 5.83 -2.13 -3.20
CA MET A 58 6.99 -2.44 -2.36
C MET A 58 7.50 -3.84 -2.71
N GLY A 59 8.59 -3.91 -3.48
CA GLY A 59 9.09 -5.13 -4.10
C GLY A 59 8.27 -5.56 -5.33
N ASN A 60 8.91 -6.06 -6.37
CA ASN A 60 8.26 -6.47 -7.62
C ASN A 60 7.52 -7.82 -7.53
N GLU A 61 7.95 -8.70 -6.63
CA GLU A 61 7.40 -10.05 -6.44
C GLU A 61 7.37 -10.43 -4.96
N VAL A 62 6.45 -11.33 -4.62
CA VAL A 62 6.19 -11.75 -3.23
C VAL A 62 7.47 -12.32 -2.60
N ASN A 63 7.83 -11.81 -1.41
CA ASN A 63 9.03 -12.21 -0.67
C ASN A 63 10.35 -12.05 -1.48
N THR A 64 10.39 -11.12 -2.44
CA THR A 64 11.62 -10.85 -3.21
C THR A 64 12.84 -10.63 -2.32
N GLY A 65 13.99 -11.15 -2.74
CA GLY A 65 15.27 -10.95 -2.07
C GLY A 65 15.84 -9.53 -2.24
N LYS A 66 15.28 -8.72 -3.14
CA LYS A 66 15.72 -7.33 -3.39
C LYS A 66 15.28 -6.35 -2.31
N VAL A 67 14.17 -6.65 -1.62
CA VAL A 67 13.64 -5.83 -0.54
C VAL A 67 13.73 -6.64 0.74
N HIS A 68 14.58 -6.20 1.67
CA HIS A 68 14.72 -6.85 2.95
C HIS A 68 13.42 -6.73 3.77
N PRO A 69 13.00 -7.76 4.55
CA PRO A 69 11.78 -7.71 5.37
C PRO A 69 11.71 -6.57 6.40
N ASN A 70 12.85 -5.97 6.75
CA ASN A 70 12.97 -4.83 7.67
C ASN A 70 13.11 -3.47 6.97
N ALA A 71 13.18 -3.44 5.64
CA ALA A 71 13.15 -2.18 4.88
C ALA A 71 11.82 -1.45 5.13
N LYS A 72 11.87 -0.14 5.28
CA LYS A 72 10.71 0.68 5.65
C LYS A 72 10.42 1.74 4.60
N LEU A 73 9.17 1.81 4.18
CA LEU A 73 8.57 2.95 3.50
C LEU A 73 7.47 3.52 4.40
N ILE A 74 7.53 4.81 4.69
CA ILE A 74 6.55 5.49 5.56
C ILE A 74 5.99 6.69 4.80
N LEU A 75 4.67 6.75 4.64
CA LEU A 75 3.96 7.85 4.02
C LEU A 75 3.16 8.60 5.09
N TYR A 76 3.38 9.90 5.18
CA TYR A 76 2.67 10.83 6.05
C TYR A 76 1.89 11.84 5.23
N ASN A 77 0.61 12.01 5.55
CA ASN A 77 -0.26 13.03 4.96
C ASN A 77 -0.23 13.01 3.43
N SER A 78 -0.44 11.83 2.85
CA SER A 78 -0.37 11.62 1.40
C SER A 78 -1.75 11.48 0.78
N ALA A 79 -1.95 12.09 -0.38
CA ALA A 79 -3.17 11.98 -1.17
C ALA A 79 -2.98 11.01 -2.33
N PHE A 80 -3.98 10.15 -2.53
CA PHE A 80 -3.97 9.10 -3.55
C PHE A 80 -5.22 9.18 -4.42
N TRP A 81 -5.07 9.38 -5.73
CA TRP A 81 -6.21 9.53 -6.64
C TRP A 81 -5.92 9.06 -8.08
N GLY A 82 -6.95 8.99 -8.93
CA GLY A 82 -6.84 8.41 -10.28
C GLY A 82 -7.47 7.02 -10.38
N SER A 83 -6.84 6.09 -11.13
CA SER A 83 -7.46 4.80 -11.50
C SER A 83 -6.62 3.55 -11.16
N PRO A 84 -6.32 3.30 -9.87
CA PRO A 84 -5.60 2.11 -9.44
C PRO A 84 -6.43 0.84 -9.67
N VAL A 85 -5.74 -0.30 -9.79
CA VAL A 85 -6.35 -1.63 -9.59
C VAL A 85 -6.23 -2.04 -8.12
N PHE A 86 -5.14 -1.67 -7.48
CA PHE A 86 -4.89 -1.85 -6.05
C PHE A 86 -4.39 -0.52 -5.47
N GLY A 87 -4.80 -0.14 -4.25
CA GLY A 87 -4.27 1.08 -3.64
C GLY A 87 -2.77 0.95 -3.37
N ALA A 88 -2.35 -0.10 -2.67
CA ALA A 88 -0.96 -0.43 -2.41
C ALA A 88 -0.72 -1.93 -2.50
N ILE A 89 0.41 -2.33 -3.07
CA ILE A 89 0.89 -3.72 -3.14
C ILE A 89 2.17 -3.85 -2.32
N ILE A 90 2.14 -4.69 -1.29
CA ILE A 90 3.26 -4.91 -0.37
C ILE A 90 3.73 -6.36 -0.50
N ASN A 91 4.73 -6.56 -1.35
CA ASN A 91 5.28 -7.89 -1.62
C ASN A 91 6.35 -8.30 -0.60
N ASN A 92 7.10 -7.36 -0.03
CA ASN A 92 8.02 -7.58 1.08
C ASN A 92 8.23 -6.27 1.87
N GLY A 93 9.03 -6.30 2.94
CA GLY A 93 9.33 -5.11 3.75
C GLY A 93 8.14 -4.63 4.59
N ILE A 94 8.22 -3.38 5.04
CA ILE A 94 7.23 -2.74 5.90
C ILE A 94 6.79 -1.42 5.25
N VAL A 95 5.50 -1.27 4.99
CA VAL A 95 4.92 -0.02 4.52
C VAL A 95 4.00 0.56 5.58
N SER A 96 4.17 1.84 5.92
CA SER A 96 3.32 2.53 6.88
C SER A 96 2.63 3.71 6.22
N PHE A 97 1.32 3.82 6.40
CA PHE A 97 0.48 4.91 5.94
C PHE A 97 -0.09 5.62 7.16
N GLN A 98 0.16 6.93 7.27
CA GLN A 98 -0.40 7.76 8.33
C GLN A 98 -1.04 8.99 7.71
N LEU A 99 -2.30 9.27 8.05
CA LEU A 99 -3.06 10.36 7.43
C LEU A 99 -3.13 10.22 5.90
N ALA A 100 -3.22 8.98 5.40
CA ALA A 100 -3.36 8.73 3.97
C ALA A 100 -4.81 8.95 3.52
N ASN A 101 -4.99 9.54 2.33
CA ASN A 101 -6.30 9.76 1.73
C ASN A 101 -6.43 8.97 0.42
N PHE A 102 -7.11 7.83 0.47
CA PHE A 102 -7.41 6.98 -0.69
C PHE A 102 -8.74 7.41 -1.32
N THR A 103 -8.68 8.27 -2.34
CA THR A 103 -9.87 8.64 -3.13
C THR A 103 -10.44 7.43 -3.85
N ARG A 104 -9.56 6.58 -4.40
CA ARG A 104 -9.89 5.25 -4.88
C ARG A 104 -8.96 4.23 -4.23
N SER A 105 -9.50 3.06 -3.91
CA SER A 105 -8.78 1.91 -3.34
C SER A 105 -8.54 0.81 -4.37
N GLY A 106 -9.24 0.84 -5.51
CA GLY A 106 -9.25 -0.25 -6.48
C GLY A 106 -10.08 -1.43 -5.96
N THR A 107 -9.67 -2.64 -6.35
CA THR A 107 -10.22 -3.92 -5.87
C THR A 107 -9.80 -4.16 -4.41
N GLN A 108 -8.54 -3.86 -4.06
CA GLN A 108 -8.05 -3.94 -2.68
C GLN A 108 -7.26 -2.67 -2.34
N GLY A 109 -7.67 -1.97 -1.27
CA GLY A 109 -6.98 -0.76 -0.80
C GLY A 109 -5.52 -1.04 -0.40
N ILE A 110 -5.33 -1.93 0.56
CA ILE A 110 -4.00 -2.35 1.04
C ILE A 110 -3.86 -3.85 0.80
N ASP A 111 -3.05 -4.25 -0.19
CA ASP A 111 -2.83 -5.65 -0.56
C ASP A 111 -1.44 -6.11 -0.10
N VAL A 112 -1.38 -6.76 1.06
CA VAL A 112 -0.14 -7.32 1.63
C VAL A 112 0.00 -8.76 1.18
N ARG A 113 0.97 -9.02 0.31
CA ARG A 113 1.21 -10.36 -0.28
C ARG A 113 2.33 -11.12 0.40
N GLY A 114 3.33 -10.43 0.94
CA GLY A 114 4.46 -11.06 1.66
C GLY A 114 5.04 -10.23 2.80
N GLY A 115 4.88 -8.90 2.77
CA GLY A 115 5.43 -8.00 3.80
C GLY A 115 4.49 -7.69 4.97
N LYS A 116 4.60 -6.46 5.48
CA LYS A 116 3.77 -5.90 6.55
C LYS A 116 3.23 -4.53 6.15
N ALA A 117 2.02 -4.22 6.58
CA ALA A 117 1.47 -2.88 6.49
C ALA A 117 1.00 -2.35 7.85
N HIS A 118 1.19 -1.05 8.07
CA HIS A 118 0.57 -0.30 9.15
C HIS A 118 -0.24 0.85 8.56
N VAL A 119 -1.48 1.01 8.98
CA VAL A 119 -2.41 1.98 8.40
C VAL A 119 -3.12 2.70 9.53
N TYR A 120 -2.82 3.99 9.67
CA TYR A 120 -3.24 4.79 10.81
C TYR A 120 -3.95 6.06 10.37
N THR A 121 -5.08 6.36 11.00
CA THR A 121 -5.82 7.63 10.81
C THR A 121 -5.98 8.00 9.33
N SER A 122 -6.29 7.01 8.50
CA SER A 122 -6.38 7.16 7.04
C SER A 122 -7.84 7.09 6.58
N TYR A 123 -8.13 7.69 5.43
CA TYR A 123 -9.46 7.78 4.85
C TYR A 123 -9.54 6.96 3.56
N PHE A 124 -10.54 6.08 3.48
CA PHE A 124 -10.86 5.29 2.29
C PHE A 124 -12.22 5.74 1.72
N ALA A 125 -12.16 6.56 0.67
CA ALA A 125 -13.34 7.24 0.10
C ALA A 125 -14.10 6.39 -0.95
N GLN A 126 -13.52 5.30 -1.44
CA GLN A 126 -14.20 4.48 -2.45
C GLN A 126 -15.36 3.72 -1.83
N LYS A 127 -16.55 3.79 -2.44
CA LYS A 127 -17.63 2.83 -2.14
C LYS A 127 -17.26 1.45 -2.68
N ILE A 128 -17.29 0.44 -1.82
CA ILE A 128 -17.12 -0.95 -2.24
C ILE A 128 -18.52 -1.54 -2.45
N ALA A 129 -18.78 -2.03 -3.67
CA ALA A 129 -20.03 -2.70 -3.99
C ALA A 129 -20.29 -3.89 -3.04
N ALA A 130 -21.56 -4.31 -2.90
CA ALA A 130 -21.92 -5.43 -2.04
C ALA A 130 -21.09 -6.69 -2.38
N PRO A 131 -20.73 -7.53 -1.40
CA PRO A 131 -19.77 -8.60 -1.60
C PRO A 131 -20.31 -9.65 -2.58
N THR A 132 -19.78 -9.67 -3.79
CA THR A 132 -19.58 -10.94 -4.51
C THR A 132 -18.39 -11.64 -3.84
N ALA A 133 -18.52 -12.94 -3.59
CA ALA A 133 -17.48 -13.72 -2.93
C ALA A 133 -16.08 -13.42 -3.53
N GLY A 134 -15.17 -12.86 -2.73
CA GLY A 134 -13.76 -12.67 -3.09
C GLY A 134 -13.29 -11.29 -3.57
N ASP A 135 -14.14 -10.37 -4.02
CA ASP A 135 -13.65 -9.41 -5.05
C ASP A 135 -13.49 -7.93 -4.65
N GLY A 136 -13.65 -7.52 -3.40
CA GLY A 136 -13.46 -6.09 -3.05
C GLY A 136 -13.27 -5.80 -1.57
N GLY A 137 -12.27 -4.99 -1.21
CA GLY A 137 -12.01 -4.64 0.18
C GLY A 137 -11.05 -3.46 0.37
N TYR A 138 -10.96 -2.97 1.60
CA TYR A 138 -9.98 -1.93 1.96
C TYR A 138 -8.65 -2.53 2.40
N ALA A 139 -8.65 -3.79 2.84
CA ALA A 139 -7.44 -4.52 3.20
C ALA A 139 -7.51 -5.99 2.74
N ARG A 140 -6.41 -6.51 2.21
CA ARG A 140 -6.21 -7.92 1.90
C ARG A 140 -4.88 -8.38 2.46
N LEU A 141 -4.91 -9.40 3.29
CA LEU A 141 -3.72 -10.14 3.69
C LEU A 141 -3.68 -11.46 2.90
N GLY A 142 -2.73 -11.57 1.97
CA GLY A 142 -2.53 -12.78 1.17
C GLY A 142 -1.85 -13.90 1.95
N GLU A 143 -1.80 -15.09 1.35
CA GLU A 143 -1.34 -16.34 1.97
C GLU A 143 0.03 -16.25 2.65
N GLN A 144 0.98 -15.55 2.02
CA GLN A 144 2.34 -15.39 2.53
C GLN A 144 2.56 -14.07 3.29
N GLY A 145 1.54 -13.21 3.36
CA GLY A 145 1.60 -11.91 4.02
C GLY A 145 1.78 -12.05 5.53
N LYS A 146 2.58 -11.17 6.15
CA LYS A 146 2.88 -11.28 7.58
C LYS A 146 1.85 -10.59 8.44
N SER A 147 1.55 -9.33 8.15
CA SER A 147 0.56 -8.61 8.93
C SER A 147 0.01 -7.33 8.31
N ILE A 148 -1.18 -6.94 8.76
CA ILE A 148 -1.77 -5.61 8.56
C ILE A 148 -2.25 -5.10 9.92
N GLU A 149 -1.73 -3.95 10.35
CA GLU A 149 -2.31 -3.20 11.46
C GLU A 149 -3.17 -2.06 10.93
N LEU A 150 -4.43 -1.98 11.38
CA LEU A 150 -5.40 -0.96 10.99
C LEU A 150 -5.99 -0.31 12.25
N THR A 151 -5.65 0.95 12.48
CA THR A 151 -6.05 1.69 13.68
C THR A 151 -6.53 3.10 13.34
N ASN A 152 -7.73 3.42 13.81
CA ASN A 152 -8.38 4.72 13.68
C ASN A 152 -8.64 5.16 12.23
N ASN A 153 -8.88 4.23 11.30
CA ASN A 153 -9.17 4.61 9.92
C ASN A 153 -10.68 4.77 9.68
N TYR A 154 -11.03 5.56 8.67
CA TYR A 154 -12.40 5.71 8.21
C TYR A 154 -12.60 5.05 6.85
N TYR A 155 -13.68 4.27 6.72
CA TYR A 155 -14.03 3.51 5.53
C TYR A 155 -15.44 3.86 5.07
N LEU A 156 -15.61 4.40 3.86
CA LEU A 156 -16.91 4.86 3.39
C LEU A 156 -17.98 3.74 3.36
N SER A 157 -17.58 2.49 3.18
CA SER A 157 -18.47 1.32 3.13
C SER A 157 -18.40 0.43 4.37
N GLY A 158 -17.91 0.97 5.49
CA GLY A 158 -17.56 0.20 6.68
C GLY A 158 -16.27 -0.60 6.49
N PHE A 159 -15.65 -1.05 7.58
CA PHE A 159 -14.41 -1.82 7.49
C PHE A 159 -14.66 -3.16 6.79
N ARG A 160 -13.88 -3.45 5.73
CA ARG A 160 -13.98 -4.67 4.92
C ARG A 160 -12.58 -5.18 4.61
N PHE A 161 -12.33 -6.43 4.95
CA PHE A 161 -11.03 -7.06 4.73
C PHE A 161 -11.17 -8.52 4.30
N ASN A 162 -10.13 -9.01 3.63
CA ASN A 162 -9.96 -10.42 3.30
C ASN A 162 -8.63 -10.92 3.89
N LYS A 163 -8.62 -12.14 4.40
CA LYS A 163 -7.40 -12.81 4.88
C LYS A 163 -7.30 -14.19 4.25
N SER A 164 -6.12 -14.50 3.75
CA SER A 164 -5.67 -15.82 3.35
C SER A 164 -4.41 -16.14 4.17
N GLY A 165 -4.21 -17.42 4.53
CA GLY A 165 -3.02 -17.86 5.28
C GLY A 165 -3.01 -17.49 6.76
N GLU A 166 -1.84 -17.57 7.39
CA GLU A 166 -1.67 -17.55 8.85
C GLU A 166 -1.38 -16.16 9.43
N GLY A 167 -0.99 -15.18 8.60
CA GLY A 167 -0.60 -13.84 9.04
C GLY A 167 -1.69 -13.09 9.82
N LEU A 168 -1.33 -11.97 10.46
CA LEU A 168 -2.22 -11.29 11.39
C LEU A 168 -2.82 -10.00 10.82
N ILE A 169 -4.14 -9.86 10.87
CA ILE A 169 -4.82 -8.56 10.76
C ILE A 169 -5.25 -8.16 12.18
N TYR A 170 -4.82 -7.00 12.65
CA TYR A 170 -5.05 -6.49 14.01
C TYR A 170 -5.16 -4.96 14.03
N GLY A 171 -5.37 -4.38 15.21
CA GLY A 171 -5.57 -2.94 15.42
C GLY A 171 -7.01 -2.60 15.81
N SER A 172 -7.26 -1.33 16.16
CA SER A 172 -8.55 -0.91 16.76
C SER A 172 -9.74 -1.01 15.80
N ASP A 173 -9.49 -1.04 14.49
CA ASP A 173 -10.56 -1.08 13.49
C ASP A 173 -11.17 -2.47 13.37
N LYS A 174 -10.42 -3.50 13.78
CA LYS A 174 -10.85 -4.89 13.84
C LYS A 174 -11.34 -5.19 15.25
N LYS A 175 -12.64 -5.02 15.46
CA LYS A 175 -13.34 -5.46 16.68
C LYS A 175 -13.52 -6.97 16.71
#